data_AF-A0A7W9FGP8-F1
#
_entry.id   AF-A0A7W9FGP8-F1
#
_cell.length_a   1.000
_cell.length_b   1.000
_cell.length_c   1.000
_cell.angle_alpha   90.00
_cell.angle_beta   90.00
_cell.angle_gamma   90.00
#
_symmetry.space_group_name_H-M   'P 1'
#
loop_
_entity.id
_entity.type
_entity.pdbx_description
1 polymer ?
#
loop_
_entity_poly.entity_id
_entity_poly.type
_entity_poly.pdbx_seq_one_letter_code
_entity_poly.pdbx_strand_id
1 'polypeptide(L)' 'MSDNVNSPAHYTTYPVEVIELTECMNFNRGNAVKYIARAGLKDPAKEIEDLMKARWYISREIDRMEKGNRPS' A
#
# COMPACT_ATOMS: atom_id res chain seq x y z
N MET A 1 -4.87 -14.03 24.80
CA MET A 1 -5.20 -12.75 24.14
C MET A 1 -4.28 -12.63 22.94
N SER A 2 -4.81 -12.82 21.74
CA SER A 2 -4.01 -12.77 20.51
C SER A 2 -3.74 -11.32 20.17
N ASP A 3 -2.48 -10.90 20.35
CA ASP A 3 -2.03 -9.54 20.05
C ASP A 3 -1.90 -9.38 18.52
N ASN A 4 -3.05 -9.25 17.86
CA ASN A 4 -3.17 -9.05 16.40
C ASN A 4 -2.59 -7.70 15.92
N VAL A 5 -2.03 -6.92 16.83
CA VAL A 5 -1.43 -5.61 16.57
C VAL A 5 0.06 -5.73 16.25
N ASN A 6 0.76 -6.74 16.77
CA ASN A 6 2.23 -6.78 16.71
C ASN A 6 2.83 -7.77 15.70
N SER A 7 2.07 -8.70 15.12
CA SER A 7 2.56 -9.57 14.02
C SER A 7 1.43 -10.39 13.38
N PRO A 8 0.64 -9.84 12.44
CA PRO A 8 -0.16 -10.70 11.58
C PRO A 8 0.78 -11.55 10.72
N ALA A 9 0.57 -12.88 10.70
CA ALA A 9 1.39 -13.90 10.03
C ALA A 9 1.41 -13.80 8.48
N HIS A 10 1.13 -12.63 7.92
CA HIS A 10 0.98 -12.36 6.49
C HIS A 10 2.13 -11.53 5.91
N TYR A 11 3.22 -11.30 6.66
CA TYR A 11 4.37 -10.52 6.19
C TYR A 11 5.56 -11.34 5.66
N THR A 12 5.62 -12.66 5.85
CA THR A 12 6.75 -13.50 5.39
C THR A 12 6.80 -13.79 3.88
N THR A 13 5.88 -13.22 3.08
CA THR A 13 5.85 -13.41 1.62
C THR A 13 6.95 -12.60 0.91
N TYR A 14 7.42 -11.51 1.52
CA TYR A 14 8.44 -10.64 0.97
C TYR A 14 9.67 -10.62 1.90
N PRO A 15 10.90 -10.54 1.37
CA PRO A 15 12.14 -10.57 2.16
C PRO A 15 12.36 -9.31 3.03
N VAL A 16 11.46 -8.33 2.96
CA VAL A 16 11.48 -7.07 3.70
C VAL A 16 10.08 -6.83 4.26
N GLU A 17 9.99 -6.37 5.51
CA GLU A 17 8.72 -6.01 6.13
C GLU A 17 8.09 -4.84 5.37
N VAL A 18 6.84 -5.02 4.91
CA VAL A 18 6.15 -4.03 4.07
C VAL A 18 6.06 -2.68 4.78
N ILE A 19 5.91 -2.67 6.10
CA ILE A 19 5.86 -1.43 6.87
C ILE A 19 7.16 -0.62 6.73
N GLU A 20 8.32 -1.26 6.90
CA GLU A 20 9.64 -0.63 6.80
C GLU A 20 9.86 -0.03 5.41
N LEU A 21 9.49 -0.78 4.36
CA LEU A 21 9.56 -0.27 2.99
C LEU A 21 8.65 0.95 2.78
N THR A 22 7.43 0.92 3.33
CA THR A 22 6.45 2.00 3.14
C THR A 22 6.76 3.26 3.94
N GLU A 23 7.52 3.17 5.04
CA GLU A 23 7.99 4.32 5.82
C GLU A 23 8.98 5.20 5.05
N CYS A 24 9.75 4.61 4.11
CA CYS A 24 10.62 5.35 3.20
C CYS A 24 9.87 6.04 2.06
N MET A 25 8.54 5.93 2.00
CA MET A 25 7.71 6.46 0.92
C MET A 25 6.79 7.57 1.40
N ASN A 26 6.35 8.43 0.48
CA ASN A 26 5.26 9.36 0.79
C ASN A 26 3.94 8.60 1.02
N PHE A 27 2.99 9.26 1.67
CA PHE A 27 1.71 8.68 2.07
C PHE A 27 0.99 7.93 0.94
N ASN A 28 0.95 8.49 -0.28
CA ASN A 28 0.26 7.86 -1.40
C ASN A 28 0.98 6.58 -1.86
N ARG A 29 2.30 6.67 -2.07
CA ARG A 29 3.12 5.53 -2.55
C ARG A 29 3.18 4.40 -1.54
N GLY A 30 3.38 4.73 -0.25
CA GLY A 30 3.39 3.75 0.84
C GLY A 30 2.06 3.01 0.95
N ASN A 31 0.92 3.71 0.86
CA ASN A 31 -0.38 3.04 0.86
C ASN A 31 -0.59 2.16 -0.38
N ALA A 32 -0.16 2.60 -1.57
CA ALA A 32 -0.27 1.79 -2.78
C ALA A 32 0.50 0.47 -2.65
N VAL A 33 1.76 0.52 -2.19
CA VAL A 33 2.59 -0.67 -1.95
C VAL A 33 1.96 -1.58 -0.90
N LYS A 34 1.45 -1.02 0.20
CA LYS A 34 0.72 -1.80 1.23
C LYS A 34 -0.46 -2.58 0.65
N TYR A 35 -1.28 -1.95 -0.20
CA TYR A 35 -2.43 -2.62 -0.80
C TYR A 35 -2.02 -3.67 -1.85
N ILE A 36 -0.97 -3.42 -2.63
CA ILE A 36 -0.39 -4.41 -3.56
C ILE A 36 0.10 -5.63 -2.78
N ALA A 37 0.89 -5.41 -1.73
CA ALA A 37 1.44 -6.48 -0.91
C ALA A 37 0.34 -7.29 -0.19
N ARG A 38 -0.82 -6.67 0.12
CA ARG A 38 -1.93 -7.32 0.82
C ARG A 38 -2.90 -8.08 -0.10
N ALA A 39 -2.95 -7.75 -1.38
CA ALA A 39 -3.95 -8.25 -2.31
C ALA A 39 -3.98 -9.79 -2.32
N GLY A 40 -5.13 -10.38 -2.02
CA GLY A 40 -5.35 -11.83 -2.00
C GLY A 40 -4.72 -12.59 -0.82
N LEU A 41 -3.81 -11.99 -0.04
CA LEU A 41 -3.12 -12.67 1.06
C LEU A 41 -3.98 -12.88 2.32
N LYS A 42 -4.78 -11.86 2.68
CA LYS A 42 -5.68 -11.94 3.84
C LYS A 42 -7.00 -12.63 3.49
N ASP A 43 -7.46 -12.38 2.28
CA ASP A 43 -8.73 -12.87 1.73
C ASP A 43 -8.62 -12.85 0.20
N PRO A 44 -8.60 -14.00 -0.49
CA PRO A 44 -8.55 -14.08 -1.95
C PRO A 44 -9.67 -13.29 -2.64
N ALA A 45 -10.85 -13.18 -2.02
CA ALA A 45 -11.97 -12.43 -2.58
C ALA A 45 -11.72 -10.91 -2.61
N LYS A 46 -10.73 -10.40 -1.85
CA LYS A 46 -10.39 -8.98 -1.76
C LYS A 46 -9.25 -8.56 -2.67
N GLU A 47 -8.67 -9.46 -3.44
CA GLU A 47 -7.55 -9.15 -4.32
C GLU A 47 -7.85 -7.96 -5.24
N ILE A 48 -8.96 -8.00 -5.97
CA ILE A 48 -9.37 -6.91 -6.86
C ILE A 48 -9.67 -5.63 -6.09
N GLU A 49 -10.32 -5.70 -4.93
CA GLU A 49 -10.60 -4.51 -4.10
C GLU A 49 -9.30 -3.84 -3.64
N ASP A 50 -8.30 -4.63 -3.25
CA ASP A 50 -7.00 -4.14 -2.82
C ASP A 50 -6.22 -3.51 -3.98
N LEU A 51 -6.24 -4.13 -5.17
CA LEU A 51 -5.66 -3.53 -6.37
C LEU A 51 -6.36 -2.23 -6.79
N MET A 52 -7.68 -2.15 -6.65
CA MET A 52 -8.43 -0.90 -6.90
C MET A 52 -8.04 0.21 -5.91
N LYS A 53 -7.81 -0.11 -4.64
CA LYS A 53 -7.30 0.85 -3.66
C LYS A 53 -5.89 1.31 -4.00
N ALA A 54 -5.00 0.40 -4.38
CA ALA A 54 -3.65 0.75 -4.83
C ALA A 54 -3.69 1.72 -6.02
N ARG A 55 -4.52 1.43 -7.03
CA ARG A 55 -4.75 2.33 -8.17
C ARG A 55 -5.20 3.72 -7.73
N TRP A 56 -6.15 3.82 -6.79
CA TRP A 56 -6.65 5.10 -6.30
C TRP A 56 -5.53 5.96 -5.67
N TYR A 57 -4.66 5.36 -4.87
CA TYR A 57 -3.53 6.08 -4.27
C TYR A 57 -2.51 6.54 -5.33
N ILE A 58 -2.23 5.71 -6.34
CA ILE A 58 -1.34 6.09 -7.44
C ILE A 58 -1.93 7.24 -8.25
N SER A 59 -3.23 7.20 -8.58
CA SER A 59 -3.89 8.31 -9.27
C SER A 59 -3.76 9.63 -8.50
N ARG A 60 -3.95 9.60 -7.17
CA ARG A 60 -3.76 10.80 -6.34
C ARG A 60 -2.32 11.31 -6.32
N GLU A 61 -1.34 10.42 -6.36
CA GLU A 61 0.06 10.82 -6.42
C GLU A 61 0.39 11.49 -7.75
N ILE A 62 -0.14 10.96 -8.86
CA ILE A 62 -0.02 11.57 -10.18
C ILE A 62 -0.67 12.96 -10.17
N ASP A 63 -1.92 13.07 -9.71
CA ASP A 63 -2.62 14.36 -9.60
C ASP A 63 -1.85 15.39 -8.77
N ARG A 64 -1.21 14.95 -7.67
CA ARG A 64 -0.38 15.82 -6.82
C ARG A 64 0.83 16.34 -7.58
N MET A 65 1.50 15.47 -8.33
CA MET A 65 2.67 15.82 -9.14
C MET A 65 2.29 16.76 -10.29
N GLU A 66 1.19 16.50 -10.99
CA GLU A 66 0.69 17.36 -12.07
C GLU A 66 0.27 18.75 -11.56
N LYS A 67 -0.35 18.82 -10.38
CA LYS A 67 -0.69 20.09 -9.73
C LYS A 67 0.56 20.86 -9.29
N GLY A 68 1.57 20.17 -8.78
CA GLY A 68 2.85 20.78 -8.39
C GLY A 68 3.70 21.24 -9.57
N ASN A 69 3.49 20.68 -10.76
CA ASN A 69 4.24 21.00 -11.99
C ASN A 69 3.56 22.06 -12.87
N ARG A 70 2.45 22.67 -12.44
CA ARG A 70 1.86 23.79 -13.19
C ARG A 70 2.73 25.04 -13.00
N PRO A 71 3.34 25.60 -14.06
CA PRO A 71 4.02 26.88 -13.95
C PRO A 71 2.98 27.93 -13.54
N SER A 72 3.31 28.70 -12.50
CA SER A 72 2.56 29.87 -12.05
C SER A 72 2.42 30.92 -13.14
#